data_AF-A0A382NFT8-F1
#
_entry.id   AF-A0A382NFT8-F1
#
_cell.length_a   1.000
_cell.length_b   1.000
_cell.length_c   1.000
_cell.angle_alpha   90.00
_cell.angle_beta   90.00
_cell.angle_gamma   90.00
#
_symmetry.space_group_name_H-M   'P 1'
#
loop_
_entity.id
_entity.type
_entity.pdbx_description
1 polymer ?
#
loop_
_entity_poly.entity_id
_entity_poly.type
_entity_poly.pdbx_seq_one_letter_code
_entity_poly.pdbx_strand_id
1 'polypeptide(L)'
;MGAPVVELHTGCYAEAGVEYRQEEMDRLVRAAIFAEELGLECHAGHGLSYDNVGPIAAIPNLVELNIGHFLIGEAIFGGLDLSIKRMRALMDQARAAAIGD
;
A
#
# COMPACT_ATOMS: atom_id res chain seq x y z
N MET A 1 16.87 13.94 11.93
CA MET A 1 17.01 12.48 12.17
C MET A 1 17.76 11.77 11.04
N GLY A 2 17.88 12.34 9.82
CA GLY A 2 18.76 11.81 8.76
C GLY A 2 18.33 10.43 8.25
N ALA A 3 17.09 10.03 8.51
CA ALA A 3 16.56 8.77 8.02
C ALA A 3 16.38 8.84 6.50
N PRO A 4 16.79 7.80 5.75
CA PRO A 4 16.65 7.78 4.29
C PRO A 4 15.25 7.35 3.82
N VAL A 5 14.46 6.72 4.71
CA VAL A 5 13.17 6.10 4.38
C VAL A 5 12.12 6.50 5.41
N VAL A 6 10.87 6.59 4.98
CA VAL A 6 9.69 6.66 5.83
C VAL A 6 8.65 5.63 5.39
N GLU A 7 7.89 5.08 6.32
CA GLU A 7 6.73 4.23 6.03
C GLU A 7 5.44 4.93 6.47
N LEU A 8 4.52 5.15 5.52
CA LEU A 8 3.22 5.74 5.79
C LEU A 8 2.28 4.69 6.38
N HIS A 9 1.63 5.05 7.49
CA HIS A 9 0.67 4.19 8.17
C HIS A 9 -0.70 4.22 7.46
N THR A 10 -1.08 3.12 6.79
CA THR A 10 -2.35 3.01 6.05
C THR A 10 -3.54 2.54 6.89
N GLY A 11 -3.40 2.35 8.21
CA GLY A 11 -4.49 1.84 9.05
C GLY A 11 -5.76 2.71 9.02
N CYS A 12 -5.65 4.04 9.06
CA CYS A 12 -6.82 4.92 8.93
C CYS A 12 -7.55 4.71 7.59
N TYR A 13 -6.81 4.52 6.50
CA TYR A 13 -7.38 4.17 5.19
C TYR A 13 -8.03 2.78 5.20
N ALA A 14 -7.35 1.78 5.78
CA ALA A 14 -7.80 0.40 5.81
C ALA A 14 -9.08 0.21 6.63
N GLU A 15 -9.22 0.96 7.72
CA GLU A 15 -10.34 0.90 8.66
C GLU A 15 -11.45 1.92 8.32
N ALA A 16 -11.21 2.83 7.39
CA ALA A 16 -12.17 3.85 7.01
C ALA A 16 -13.45 3.26 6.37
N GLY A 17 -14.59 3.79 6.82
CA GLY A 17 -15.86 3.71 6.11
C GLY A 17 -15.76 4.29 4.70
N VAL A 18 -16.68 3.90 3.82
CA VAL A 18 -16.69 4.31 2.40
C VAL A 18 -16.66 5.83 2.25
N GLU A 19 -17.37 6.52 3.14
CA GLU A 19 -17.47 7.97 3.19
C GLU A 19 -16.15 8.69 3.51
N TYR A 20 -15.23 8.06 4.23
CA TYR A 20 -13.94 8.65 4.65
C TYR A 20 -12.75 8.11 3.87
N ARG A 21 -12.92 7.00 3.15
CA ARG A 21 -11.81 6.31 2.47
C ARG A 21 -11.10 7.19 1.44
N GLN A 22 -11.83 8.03 0.71
CA GLN A 22 -11.24 8.92 -0.28
C GLN A 22 -10.38 10.01 0.37
N GLU A 23 -10.82 10.57 1.50
CA GLU A 23 -10.05 11.57 2.24
C GLU A 23 -8.71 11.00 2.75
N GLU A 24 -8.75 9.79 3.31
CA GLU A 24 -7.55 9.09 3.76
C GLU A 24 -6.63 8.72 2.58
N MET A 25 -7.21 8.34 1.44
CA MET A 25 -6.45 8.12 0.20
C MET A 25 -5.72 9.38 -0.25
N ASP A 26 -6.42 10.53 -0.30
CA ASP A 26 -5.82 11.80 -0.71
C ASP A 26 -4.73 12.25 0.27
N ARG A 27 -4.90 11.97 1.58
CA ARG A 27 -3.88 12.21 2.60
C ARG A 27 -2.61 11.41 2.32
N LEU A 28 -2.74 10.12 2.00
CA LEU A 28 -1.61 9.24 1.69
C LEU A 28 -0.90 9.68 0.40
N VAL A 29 -1.64 10.05 -0.65
CA VAL A 29 -1.06 10.58 -1.90
C VAL A 29 -0.23 11.83 -1.64
N ARG A 30 -0.79 12.82 -0.92
CA ARG A 30 -0.06 14.05 -0.58
C ARG A 30 1.19 13.77 0.25
N ALA A 31 1.11 12.85 1.21
CA ALA A 31 2.24 12.47 2.04
C ALA A 31 3.36 11.78 1.24
N ALA A 32 3.00 10.90 0.30
CA ALA A 32 3.96 10.20 -0.55
C ALA A 32 4.70 11.16 -1.51
N ILE A 33 3.97 12.10 -2.12
CA ILE A 33 4.56 13.17 -2.94
C ILE A 33 5.52 14.01 -2.10
N PHE A 34 5.10 14.42 -0.91
CA PHE A 34 5.94 15.24 -0.03
C PHE A 34 7.20 14.49 0.44
N ALA A 35 7.12 13.18 0.68
CA ALA A 35 8.29 12.38 1.03
C ALA A 35 9.33 12.37 -0.10
N GLU A 36 8.89 12.21 -1.35
CA GLU A 36 9.76 12.27 -2.52
C GLU A 36 10.39 13.66 -2.70
N GLU A 37 9.63 14.75 -2.52
CA GLU A 37 10.15 16.14 -2.57
C GLU A 37 11.26 16.39 -1.54
N LEU A 38 11.21 15.68 -0.41
CA LEU A 38 12.25 15.71 0.62
C LEU A 38 13.44 14.77 0.34
N GLY A 39 13.39 14.01 -0.76
CA GLY A 39 14.40 13.02 -1.12
C GLY A 39 14.37 11.76 -0.24
N LEU A 40 13.23 11.45 0.37
CA LEU A 40 13.03 10.24 1.17
C LEU A 40 12.42 9.14 0.31
N GLU A 41 12.92 7.91 0.47
CA GLU A 41 12.22 6.75 -0.06
C GLU A 41 10.93 6.54 0.74
N CYS A 42 9.80 6.40 0.04
CA CYS A 42 8.50 6.32 0.68
C CYS A 42 7.93 4.90 0.57
N HIS A 43 7.69 4.29 1.72
CA HIS A 43 7.02 3.00 1.85
C HIS A 43 5.62 3.20 2.44
N ALA A 44 4.77 2.18 2.40
CA ALA A 44 3.50 2.19 3.11
C ALA A 44 3.11 0.80 3.60
N GLY A 45 2.25 0.72 4.59
CA GLY A 45 1.81 -0.56 5.14
C GLY A 45 0.80 -0.39 6.26
N HIS A 46 0.48 -1.50 6.93
CA HIS A 46 -0.52 -1.60 8.01
C HIS A 46 -1.97 -1.63 7.54
N GLY A 47 -2.64 -2.78 7.73
CA GLY A 47 -4.07 -2.96 7.45
C GLY A 47 -4.42 -3.30 6.00
N LEU A 48 -3.43 -3.45 5.13
CA LEU A 48 -3.67 -3.78 3.72
C LEU A 48 -4.18 -5.22 3.54
N SER A 49 -5.12 -5.38 2.62
CA SER A 49 -5.79 -6.61 2.22
C SER A 49 -5.87 -6.71 0.69
N TYR A 50 -6.35 -7.84 0.16
CA TYR A 50 -6.56 -7.96 -1.29
C TYR A 50 -7.53 -6.92 -1.85
N ASP A 51 -8.50 -6.46 -1.06
CA ASP A 51 -9.56 -5.58 -1.54
C ASP A 51 -9.16 -4.10 -1.53
N ASN A 52 -8.17 -3.72 -0.71
CA ASN A 52 -7.78 -2.33 -0.51
C ASN A 52 -6.33 -2.02 -0.93
N VAL A 53 -5.51 -3.02 -1.27
CA VAL A 53 -4.12 -2.78 -1.67
C VAL A 53 -4.01 -2.04 -3.01
N GLY A 54 -4.98 -2.23 -3.91
CA GLY A 54 -4.93 -1.70 -5.29
C GLY A 54 -4.72 -0.18 -5.34
N PRO A 55 -5.60 0.65 -4.74
CA PRO A 55 -5.43 2.11 -4.73
C PRO A 55 -4.10 2.57 -4.13
N ILE A 56 -3.58 1.89 -3.10
CA ILE A 56 -2.29 2.21 -2.49
C ILE A 56 -1.13 1.86 -3.42
N ALA A 57 -1.16 0.66 -4.02
CA ALA A 57 -0.15 0.22 -4.98
C ALA A 57 -0.13 1.06 -6.28
N ALA A 58 -1.20 1.80 -6.57
CA ALA A 58 -1.25 2.73 -7.71
C ALA A 58 -0.47 4.03 -7.48
N ILE A 59 -0.14 4.41 -6.23
CA ILE A 59 0.59 5.67 -5.94
C ILE A 59 2.04 5.55 -6.43
N PRO A 60 2.50 6.32 -7.44
CA PRO A 60 3.81 6.12 -8.08
C PRO A 60 4.98 6.39 -7.13
N ASN A 61 4.81 7.27 -6.16
CA ASN A 61 5.85 7.67 -5.22
C ASN A 61 6.13 6.61 -4.13
N LEU A 62 5.31 5.54 -4.04
CA LEU A 62 5.53 4.43 -3.11
C LEU A 62 6.41 3.35 -3.72
N VAL A 63 7.51 3.03 -3.03
CA VAL A 63 8.53 2.07 -3.46
C VAL A 63 8.26 0.65 -2.96
N GLU A 64 7.79 0.51 -1.71
CA GLU A 64 7.52 -0.78 -1.09
C GLU A 64 6.22 -0.76 -0.27
N LEU A 65 5.47 -1.87 -0.28
CA LEU A 65 4.33 -2.11 0.60
C LEU A 65 4.62 -3.22 1.61
N ASN A 66 4.66 -2.87 2.90
CA ASN A 66 4.92 -3.80 4.00
C ASN A 66 3.62 -4.41 4.54
N ILE A 67 3.36 -5.68 4.19
CA ILE A 67 2.11 -6.38 4.50
C ILE A 67 2.41 -7.64 5.30
N GLY A 68 1.89 -7.72 6.53
CA GLY A 68 2.14 -8.83 7.45
C GLY A 68 0.88 -9.63 7.78
N HIS A 69 0.13 -9.18 8.80
CA HIS A 69 -0.99 -9.91 9.43
C HIS A 69 -1.96 -10.53 8.42
N PHE A 70 -2.38 -9.77 7.40
CA PHE A 70 -3.32 -10.24 6.39
C PHE A 70 -2.79 -11.45 5.59
N LEU A 71 -1.52 -11.40 5.14
CA LEU A 71 -0.90 -12.49 4.39
C LEU A 71 -0.80 -13.77 5.22
N ILE A 72 -0.47 -13.65 6.51
CA ILE A 72 -0.41 -14.79 7.42
C ILE A 72 -1.81 -15.37 7.68
N GLY A 73 -2.83 -14.51 7.84
CA GLY A 73 -4.22 -14.95 7.98
C GLY A 73 -4.70 -15.76 6.78
N GLU A 74 -4.48 -15.27 5.56
CA GLU A 74 -4.84 -15.98 4.33
C GLU A 74 -4.02 -17.27 4.13
N ALA A 75 -2.74 -17.26 4.54
CA ALA A 75 -1.86 -18.41 4.41
C ALA A 75 -2.30 -19.62 5.23
N ILE A 76 -3.08 -19.43 6.30
CA ILE A 76 -3.66 -20.54 7.09
C ILE A 76 -4.59 -21.40 6.23
N PHE A 77 -5.27 -20.79 5.26
CA PHE A 77 -6.25 -21.48 4.41
C PHE A 77 -5.69 -21.86 3.04
N GLY A 78 -4.90 -20.97 2.43
CA GLY A 78 -4.40 -21.14 1.05
C GLY A 78 -2.90 -21.47 0.93
N GLY A 79 -2.15 -21.43 2.04
CA GLY A 79 -0.70 -21.54 2.05
C GLY A 79 0.01 -20.20 1.73
N LEU A 80 1.21 -20.02 2.26
CA LEU A 80 1.95 -18.76 2.19
C LEU A 80 2.32 -18.35 0.75
N ASP A 81 2.74 -19.31 -0.08
CA ASP A 81 3.13 -19.06 -1.47
C ASP A 81 1.98 -18.47 -2.29
N LEU A 82 0.77 -19.03 -2.16
CA LEU A 82 -0.42 -18.51 -2.86
C LEU A 82 -0.78 -17.11 -2.37
N SER A 83 -0.75 -16.88 -1.05
CA SER A 83 -1.08 -15.57 -0.47
C SER A 83 -0.14 -14.46 -0.97
N ILE A 84 1.17 -14.73 -0.99
CA ILE A 84 2.18 -13.78 -1.47
C ILE A 84 1.98 -13.50 -2.97
N LYS A 85 1.86 -14.55 -3.79
CA LYS A 85 1.68 -14.40 -5.25
C LYS A 85 0.42 -13.62 -5.59
N ARG A 86 -0.68 -13.87 -4.89
CA ARG A 86 -1.94 -13.15 -5.09
C ARG A 86 -1.80 -11.67 -4.74
N MET A 87 -1.24 -11.35 -3.58
CA MET A 87 -1.00 -9.96 -3.18
C MET A 87 -0.12 -9.23 -4.19
N ARG A 88 0.99 -9.88 -4.59
CA ARG A 88 1.91 -9.33 -5.57
C ARG A 88 1.24 -9.04 -6.92
N ALA A 89 0.44 -9.98 -7.41
CA ALA A 89 -0.29 -9.79 -8.67
C ALA A 89 -1.25 -8.59 -8.62
N LEU A 90 -1.96 -8.38 -7.51
CA LEU A 90 -2.85 -7.22 -7.35
C LEU A 90 -2.07 -5.90 -7.33
N MET A 91 -0.92 -5.87 -6.66
CA MET A 91 -0.03 -4.70 -6.64
C MET A 91 0.51 -4.39 -8.04
N ASP A 92 1.00 -5.40 -8.76
CA ASP A 92 1.55 -5.23 -10.10
C ASP A 92 0.47 -4.78 -11.10
N GLN A 93 -0.75 -5.34 -11.02
CA GLN A 93 -1.89 -4.91 -11.84
C GLN A 93 -2.27 -3.45 -11.60
N ALA A 94 -2.38 -3.04 -10.33
CA ALA A 94 -2.69 -1.66 -9.99
C ALA A 94 -1.61 -0.68 -10.45
N ARG A 95 -0.34 -1.06 -10.30
CA ARG A 95 0.80 -0.27 -10.77
C ARG A 95 0.80 -0.11 -12.29
N ALA A 96 0.58 -1.18 -13.04
CA ALA A 96 0.52 -1.14 -14.51
C ALA A 96 -0.63 -0.26 -15.01
N ALA A 97 -1.83 -0.44 -14.43
CA ALA A 97 -3.01 0.35 -14.79
C ALA A 97 -2.83 1.86 -14.53
N ALA A 98 -2.05 2.23 -13.51
CA ALA A 98 -1.74 3.64 -13.20
C ALA A 98 -0.75 4.27 -14.20
N ILE A 99 0.13 3.46 -14.80
CA ILE A 99 1.15 3.92 -15.76
C ILE A 99 0.61 3.92 -17.21
N GLY A 100 -0.47 3.18 -17.48
CA GLY A 100 -1.18 3.18 -18.77
C GLY A 100 -0.69 2.12 -19.77
N ASP A 101 -0.07 1.04 -19.28
CA ASP A 101 0.36 -0.13 -20.08
C ASP A 101 -0.73 -1.20 -20.24
#